data_AF-A0A0P7BJY3-F1
#
_entry.id   AF-A0A0P7BJY3-F1
#
_cell.length_a   1.000
_cell.length_b   1.000
_cell.length_c   1.000
_cell.angle_alpha   90.00
_cell.angle_beta   90.00
_cell.angle_gamma   90.00
#
_symmetry.space_group_name_H-M   'P 1'
#
loop_
_entity.id
_entity.type
_entity.pdbx_description
1 polymer ?
#
loop_
_entity_poly.entity_id
_entity_poly.type
_entity_poly.pdbx_seq_one_letter_code
_entity_poly.pdbx_strand_id
1 'polypeptide(L)'
;MCRFLVYKGSDEILLSKLILDPTHSILKQSFDSRLRLDTRRGQNNADGFGIGFYTDPKLGAAPCLFTSTIPAWNCTNLQRIASKTASRLIFGHVRATTEGSLSEDNCHPFTHGSLMWMHNGGLGGWKHIKRRLGERLADKWYLGVKGGTDSEWAFALFLDTLERLGHNPSACPEAGFGPTVLRKAMERTIAQINEMTDSIPESILQNEDVDTRSLLNFAVTDGQSVICTRYISSSSDEAASLYYSSGTQWVTRTAAKDDRQYQMERKDKGADIVLVASEPLTFERENWVNVPTNSVLTIHRQTVMVHPIIDKYYERDPHHIRSSAFVQAKGLTSNEKRIDPASPAAVDRQQPDMDGYRKLMSGTAFSSSRSLSPDLARRSRTPASMREVTTPPSQSQAQSQSQPQSQLQSPPQTQSQILSPASSNSKVVPAQGNIKVKRRSAQHLDSTPDLDGGSDSDEPTRADVRNPRKLSQYFPELTLPNPVPRVAGA
;
A
#
# COMPACT_ATOMS: atom_id res chain seq x y z
N MET A 1 -6.88 -2.36 9.17
CA MET A 1 -5.76 -2.30 8.20
C MET A 1 -6.34 -2.16 6.81
N CYS A 2 -5.75 -1.27 6.03
CA CYS A 2 -6.30 -0.76 4.77
C CYS A 2 -6.19 -1.77 3.61
N ARG A 3 -6.60 -1.37 2.40
CA ARG A 3 -6.26 -2.06 1.15
C ARG A 3 -5.81 -1.04 0.10
N PHE A 4 -4.87 -1.42 -0.76
CA PHE A 4 -4.51 -0.63 -1.92
C PHE A 4 -4.44 -1.43 -3.21
N LEU A 5 -4.55 -0.70 -4.32
CA LEU A 5 -4.41 -1.11 -5.70
C LEU A 5 -3.50 -0.11 -6.43
N VAL A 6 -2.61 -0.63 -7.27
CA VAL A 6 -1.85 0.10 -8.28
C VAL A 6 -2.18 -0.50 -9.64
N TYR A 7 -2.39 0.35 -10.64
CA TYR A 7 -2.31 0.01 -12.06
C TYR A 7 -1.24 0.85 -12.72
N LYS A 8 -0.46 0.23 -13.60
CA LYS A 8 0.39 0.92 -14.58
C LYS A 8 0.23 0.28 -15.96
N GLY A 9 -0.14 1.08 -16.95
CA GLY A 9 -0.34 0.68 -18.35
C GLY A 9 0.71 1.27 -19.30
N SER A 10 0.78 0.73 -20.51
CA SER A 10 1.27 1.40 -21.71
C SER A 10 0.22 2.36 -22.27
N ASP A 11 -1.06 1.99 -22.20
CA ASP A 11 -2.22 2.84 -22.51
C ASP A 11 -3.06 3.20 -21.29
N GLU A 12 -4.04 4.08 -21.49
CA GLU A 12 -4.95 4.51 -20.44
C GLU A 12 -6.07 3.49 -20.21
N ILE A 13 -6.42 3.26 -18.94
CA ILE A 13 -7.62 2.51 -18.57
C ILE A 13 -8.60 3.38 -17.79
N LEU A 14 -9.89 3.20 -18.05
CA LEU A 14 -10.96 3.80 -17.24
C LEU A 14 -10.86 3.33 -15.79
N LEU A 15 -10.93 4.27 -14.85
CA LEU A 15 -10.91 4.01 -13.41
C LEU A 15 -11.94 2.94 -12.99
N SER A 16 -13.14 2.92 -13.60
CA SER A 16 -14.20 1.95 -13.26
C SER A 16 -13.76 0.49 -13.38
N LYS A 17 -13.01 0.15 -14.46
CA LYS A 17 -12.53 -1.21 -14.78
C LYS A 17 -11.56 -1.80 -13.74
N LEU A 18 -11.12 -0.99 -12.79
CA LEU A 18 -10.24 -1.35 -11.68
C LEU A 18 -10.93 -1.17 -10.33
N ILE A 19 -11.60 -0.03 -10.15
CA ILE A 19 -12.07 0.44 -8.86
C ILE A 19 -13.49 -0.05 -8.54
N LEU A 20 -14.34 -0.19 -9.55
CA LEU A 20 -15.76 -0.54 -9.41
C LEU A 20 -16.07 -1.94 -9.94
N ASP A 21 -15.65 -2.20 -11.18
CA ASP A 21 -16.27 -3.22 -12.02
C ASP A 21 -15.81 -4.66 -11.74
N PRO A 22 -14.53 -4.96 -11.43
CA PRO A 22 -14.09 -6.32 -11.08
C PRO A 22 -14.86 -6.93 -9.91
N THR A 23 -15.08 -8.25 -9.95
CA THR A 23 -15.89 -8.97 -8.95
C THR A 23 -15.34 -8.84 -7.52
N HIS A 24 -14.04 -8.57 -7.37
CA HIS A 24 -13.38 -8.29 -6.09
C HIS A 24 -12.58 -6.96 -6.15
N SER A 25 -13.16 -5.95 -6.80
CA SER A 25 -12.61 -4.58 -6.94
C SER A 25 -12.27 -3.91 -5.60
N ILE A 26 -11.47 -2.83 -5.62
CA ILE A 26 -11.11 -2.11 -4.37
C ILE A 26 -12.34 -1.54 -3.65
N LEU A 27 -13.40 -1.15 -4.38
CA LEU A 27 -14.68 -0.78 -3.80
C LEU A 27 -15.38 -1.99 -3.16
N LYS A 28 -15.33 -3.18 -3.76
CA LYS A 28 -15.83 -4.41 -3.12
C LYS A 28 -15.05 -4.74 -1.84
N GLN A 29 -13.72 -4.69 -1.90
CA GLN A 29 -12.84 -4.89 -0.74
C GLN A 29 -13.11 -3.89 0.40
N SER A 30 -13.70 -2.71 0.13
CA SER A 30 -14.08 -1.77 1.19
C SER A 30 -15.23 -2.27 2.11
N PHE A 31 -16.01 -3.28 1.72
CA PHE A 31 -17.05 -3.88 2.57
C PHE A 31 -17.14 -5.42 2.51
N ASP A 32 -16.22 -6.07 1.78
CA ASP A 32 -16.07 -7.52 1.62
C ASP A 32 -14.58 -7.80 1.34
N SER A 33 -13.70 -7.50 2.30
CA SER A 33 -12.28 -7.91 2.26
C SER A 33 -12.15 -9.38 2.63
N ARG A 34 -11.89 -10.26 1.66
CA ARG A 34 -12.01 -11.72 1.86
C ARG A 34 -10.78 -12.36 2.52
N LEU A 35 -9.61 -11.74 2.44
CA LEU A 35 -8.43 -12.18 3.19
C LEU A 35 -8.38 -11.60 4.63
N ARG A 36 -9.44 -10.91 5.07
CA ARG A 36 -9.54 -10.37 6.44
C ARG A 36 -10.28 -11.34 7.38
N LEU A 37 -9.50 -12.09 8.15
CA LEU A 37 -10.02 -13.06 9.13
C LEU A 37 -10.31 -12.46 10.53
N ASP A 38 -9.81 -11.27 10.86
CA ASP A 38 -10.14 -10.61 12.14
C ASP A 38 -11.60 -10.12 12.15
N THR A 39 -12.38 -10.65 13.08
CA THR A 39 -13.79 -10.31 13.30
C THR A 39 -13.99 -9.17 14.31
N ARG A 40 -12.95 -8.76 15.05
CA ARG A 40 -13.05 -7.78 16.15
C ARG A 40 -13.27 -6.35 15.66
N ARG A 41 -12.64 -5.97 14.55
CA ARG A 41 -13.01 -4.78 13.79
C ARG A 41 -13.79 -5.22 12.56
N GLY A 42 -15.05 -4.78 12.42
CA GLY A 42 -15.97 -5.19 11.36
C GLY A 42 -15.35 -5.20 9.95
N GLN A 43 -15.87 -6.06 9.08
CA GLN A 43 -15.28 -6.52 7.80
C GLN A 43 -15.01 -5.43 6.73
N ASN A 44 -15.23 -4.16 7.07
CA ASN A 44 -15.24 -3.03 6.16
C ASN A 44 -13.99 -2.15 6.36
N ASN A 45 -13.48 -1.62 5.26
CA ASN A 45 -12.56 -0.48 5.23
C ASN A 45 -13.43 0.77 5.00
N ALA A 46 -14.08 1.21 6.07
CA ALA A 46 -15.15 2.21 6.05
C ALA A 46 -14.65 3.66 6.23
N ASP A 47 -13.43 3.84 6.70
CA ASP A 47 -12.91 5.11 7.24
C ASP A 47 -12.40 6.07 6.16
N GLY A 48 -13.03 6.03 4.99
CA GLY A 48 -12.68 6.78 3.79
C GLY A 48 -11.92 5.98 2.72
N PHE A 49 -11.65 6.65 1.62
CA PHE A 49 -10.90 6.14 0.47
C PHE A 49 -10.11 7.27 -0.18
N GLY A 50 -9.23 6.92 -1.11
CA GLY A 50 -8.72 7.88 -2.08
C GLY A 50 -8.25 7.21 -3.36
N ILE A 51 -8.49 7.89 -4.48
CA ILE A 51 -7.97 7.54 -5.80
C ILE A 51 -7.02 8.64 -6.23
N GLY A 52 -5.82 8.29 -6.67
CA GLY A 52 -4.86 9.20 -7.26
C GLY A 52 -4.44 8.74 -8.65
N PHE A 53 -4.33 9.64 -9.60
CA PHE A 53 -4.02 9.30 -11.00
C PHE A 53 -3.25 10.42 -11.69
N TYR A 54 -2.29 10.05 -12.55
CA TYR A 54 -1.62 11.02 -13.40
C TYR A 54 -2.53 11.41 -14.57
N THR A 55 -2.40 12.65 -15.03
CA THR A 55 -3.24 13.21 -16.10
C THR A 55 -2.37 13.54 -17.32
N ASP A 56 -2.97 14.11 -18.36
CA ASP A 56 -2.25 14.66 -19.51
C ASP A 56 -1.17 15.65 -19.03
N PRO A 57 0.12 15.51 -19.43
CA PRO A 57 1.22 16.36 -18.97
C PRO A 57 0.99 17.87 -19.11
N LYS A 58 0.12 18.33 -20.02
CA LYS A 58 -0.26 19.75 -20.14
C LYS A 58 -0.97 20.32 -18.91
N LEU A 59 -1.45 19.47 -18.01
CA LEU A 59 -2.04 19.85 -16.71
C LEU A 59 -1.01 19.88 -15.57
N GLY A 60 0.24 19.52 -15.84
CA GLY A 60 1.36 19.48 -14.89
C GLY A 60 1.77 18.07 -14.48
N ALA A 61 2.94 17.97 -13.83
CA ALA A 61 3.52 16.70 -13.41
C ALA A 61 2.93 16.12 -12.10
N ALA A 62 2.08 16.89 -11.41
CA ALA A 62 1.42 16.45 -10.19
C ALA A 62 0.20 15.55 -10.51
N PRO A 63 -0.01 14.43 -9.80
CA PRO A 63 -1.20 13.61 -9.97
C PRO A 63 -2.44 14.31 -9.40
N CYS A 64 -3.60 14.01 -9.99
CA CYS A 64 -4.88 14.41 -9.45
C CYS A 64 -5.28 13.45 -8.32
N LEU A 65 -5.82 13.99 -7.21
CA LEU A 65 -6.34 13.22 -6.08
C LEU A 65 -7.86 13.40 -5.94
N PHE A 66 -8.54 12.30 -5.62
CA PHE A 66 -9.91 12.29 -5.14
C PHE A 66 -10.01 11.40 -3.88
N THR A 67 -9.79 12.02 -2.73
CA THR A 67 -9.94 11.46 -1.38
C THR A 67 -11.34 11.75 -0.83
N SER A 68 -11.85 10.91 0.07
CA SER A 68 -12.91 11.30 1.00
C SER A 68 -12.97 10.44 2.25
N THR A 69 -13.49 11.00 3.35
CA THR A 69 -13.83 10.26 4.58
C THR A 69 -15.11 9.42 4.46
N ILE A 70 -15.94 9.64 3.42
CA ILE A 70 -17.15 8.86 3.15
C ILE A 70 -16.75 7.44 2.69
N PRO A 71 -17.40 6.36 3.18
CA PRO A 71 -17.12 5.01 2.70
C PRO A 71 -17.33 4.87 1.19
N ALA A 72 -16.39 4.21 0.49
CA ALA A 72 -16.35 4.17 -0.98
C ALA A 72 -17.65 3.71 -1.64
N TRP A 73 -18.30 2.68 -1.08
CA TRP A 73 -19.57 2.13 -1.57
C TRP A 73 -20.76 3.13 -1.52
N ASN A 74 -20.64 4.18 -0.71
CA ASN A 74 -21.67 5.21 -0.53
C ASN A 74 -21.36 6.51 -1.31
N CYS A 75 -20.22 6.57 -2.01
CA CYS A 75 -19.82 7.77 -2.76
C CYS A 75 -20.31 7.74 -4.21
N THR A 76 -21.49 8.31 -4.48
CA THR A 76 -22.03 8.44 -5.85
C THR A 76 -21.11 9.23 -6.79
N ASN A 77 -20.29 10.15 -6.25
CA ASN A 77 -19.31 10.89 -7.04
C ASN A 77 -18.13 10.03 -7.49
N LEU A 78 -17.69 9.05 -6.68
CA LEU A 78 -16.70 8.05 -7.10
C LEU A 78 -17.17 7.27 -8.32
N GLN A 79 -18.44 6.85 -8.33
CA GLN A 79 -19.04 6.13 -9.46
C GLN A 79 -19.05 6.99 -10.74
N ARG A 80 -19.47 8.26 -10.62
CA ARG A 80 -19.51 9.23 -11.73
C ARG A 80 -18.13 9.50 -12.31
N ILE A 81 -17.17 9.90 -11.46
CA ILE A 81 -15.80 10.22 -11.85
C ILE A 81 -15.14 8.99 -12.48
N ALA A 82 -15.22 7.82 -11.83
CA ALA A 82 -14.53 6.63 -12.32
C ALA A 82 -15.07 6.12 -13.68
N SER A 83 -16.32 6.46 -14.04
CA SER A 83 -16.91 6.15 -15.34
C SER A 83 -16.46 7.07 -16.50
N LYS A 84 -15.73 8.15 -16.20
CA LYS A 84 -15.30 9.19 -17.16
C LYS A 84 -13.84 9.59 -17.10
N THR A 85 -13.09 9.13 -16.10
CA THR A 85 -11.65 9.34 -15.98
C THR A 85 -10.89 8.09 -16.41
N ALA A 86 -9.86 8.27 -17.24
CA ALA A 86 -8.88 7.25 -17.58
C ALA A 86 -7.46 7.73 -17.24
N SER A 87 -6.52 6.81 -17.06
CA SER A 87 -5.10 7.13 -16.86
C SER A 87 -4.20 5.92 -17.11
N ARG A 88 -2.92 6.19 -17.43
CA ARG A 88 -1.83 5.20 -17.54
C ARG A 88 -1.26 4.76 -16.19
N LEU A 89 -1.52 5.48 -15.10
CA LEU A 89 -0.95 5.19 -13.78
C LEU A 89 -1.91 5.65 -12.67
N ILE A 90 -2.44 4.67 -11.94
CA ILE A 90 -3.55 4.85 -10.99
C ILE A 90 -3.19 4.19 -9.67
N PHE A 91 -3.33 4.93 -8.58
CA PHE A 91 -3.29 4.46 -7.20
C PHE A 91 -4.72 4.51 -6.64
N GLY A 92 -5.15 3.47 -5.94
CA GLY A 92 -6.46 3.42 -5.28
C GLY A 92 -6.36 2.79 -3.89
N HIS A 93 -6.96 3.41 -2.89
CA HIS A 93 -6.82 3.03 -1.48
C HIS A 93 -8.15 3.11 -0.74
N VAL A 94 -8.39 2.19 0.19
CA VAL A 94 -9.55 2.19 1.10
C VAL A 94 -9.09 2.01 2.55
N ARG A 95 -9.47 2.94 3.42
CA ARG A 95 -8.92 3.10 4.76
C ARG A 95 -9.70 2.29 5.80
N ALA A 96 -8.97 1.64 6.70
CA ALA A 96 -9.51 1.12 7.96
C ALA A 96 -8.64 1.63 9.10
N THR A 97 -9.17 2.57 9.89
CA THR A 97 -8.42 3.40 10.85
C THR A 97 -7.58 2.55 11.80
N THR A 98 -6.27 2.74 11.72
CA THR A 98 -5.27 2.32 12.73
C THR A 98 -4.96 3.50 13.63
N GLU A 99 -4.54 4.59 13.00
CA GLU A 99 -4.03 5.83 13.58
C GLU A 99 -4.70 7.05 12.93
N GLY A 100 -4.67 8.17 13.65
CA GLY A 100 -5.22 9.47 13.22
C GLY A 100 -6.76 9.54 13.25
N SER A 101 -7.28 10.77 13.20
CA SER A 101 -8.72 11.05 13.16
C SER A 101 -9.37 10.66 11.82
N LEU A 102 -10.70 10.76 11.74
CA LEU A 102 -11.41 10.76 10.47
C LEU A 102 -11.29 12.17 9.82
N SER A 103 -10.21 12.38 9.05
CA SER A 103 -10.01 13.55 8.18
C SER A 103 -9.58 13.07 6.80
N GLU A 104 -9.80 13.90 5.77
CA GLU A 104 -9.33 13.61 4.41
C GLU A 104 -7.80 13.71 4.31
N ASP A 105 -7.15 14.52 5.16
CA ASP A 105 -5.67 14.53 5.32
C ASP A 105 -5.09 13.21 5.85
N ASN A 106 -5.93 12.30 6.37
CA ASN A 106 -5.52 10.97 6.80
C ASN A 106 -5.88 9.88 5.76
N CYS A 107 -6.42 10.25 4.59
CA CYS A 107 -6.76 9.35 3.50
C CYS A 107 -5.63 9.34 2.45
N HIS A 108 -5.10 8.14 2.18
CA HIS A 108 -4.17 7.92 1.07
C HIS A 108 -4.88 8.06 -0.29
N PRO A 109 -4.18 8.41 -1.39
CA PRO A 109 -2.74 8.66 -1.47
C PRO A 109 -2.30 10.04 -0.94
N PHE A 110 -1.10 10.11 -0.36
CA PHE A 110 -0.42 11.39 -0.12
C PHE A 110 0.43 11.77 -1.33
N THR A 111 0.72 13.07 -1.51
CA THR A 111 1.46 13.58 -2.68
C THR A 111 2.41 14.72 -2.34
N HIS A 112 3.54 14.80 -3.05
CA HIS A 112 4.43 15.97 -3.05
C HIS A 112 5.06 16.14 -4.43
N GLY A 113 4.82 17.26 -5.11
CA GLY A 113 5.26 17.46 -6.49
C GLY A 113 4.69 16.38 -7.42
N SER A 114 5.55 15.68 -8.16
CA SER A 114 5.17 14.52 -8.98
C SER A 114 5.13 13.20 -8.21
N LEU A 115 5.49 13.17 -6.92
CA LEU A 115 5.50 11.96 -6.10
C LEU A 115 4.13 11.67 -5.49
N MET A 116 3.74 10.39 -5.47
CA MET A 116 2.53 9.89 -4.83
C MET A 116 2.81 8.65 -3.99
N TRP A 117 2.17 8.54 -2.82
CA TRP A 117 2.48 7.56 -1.76
C TRP A 117 1.25 6.90 -1.16
N MET A 118 1.34 5.59 -0.90
CA MET A 118 0.36 4.80 -0.15
C MET A 118 1.04 3.89 0.87
N HIS A 119 0.32 3.56 1.95
CA HIS A 119 0.73 2.56 2.92
C HIS A 119 -0.43 1.62 3.29
N ASN A 120 -0.17 0.32 3.33
CA ASN A 120 -1.03 -0.67 3.98
C ASN A 120 -0.21 -1.39 5.06
N GLY A 121 -0.37 -0.98 6.31
CA GLY A 121 0.48 -1.45 7.39
C GLY A 121 0.37 -0.58 8.62
N GLY A 122 1.46 -0.53 9.39
CA GLY A 122 1.60 0.29 10.58
C GLY A 122 3.04 0.28 11.09
N LEU A 123 3.55 1.41 11.56
CA LEU A 123 4.88 1.52 12.16
C LEU A 123 4.87 0.98 13.60
N GLY A 124 5.73 0.01 13.89
CA GLY A 124 5.83 -0.63 15.21
C GLY A 124 6.38 0.34 16.26
N GLY A 125 5.76 0.34 17.45
CA GLY A 125 6.13 1.27 18.53
C GLY A 125 5.88 2.76 18.23
N TRP A 126 4.96 3.10 17.30
CA TRP A 126 4.71 4.46 16.78
C TRP A 126 4.77 5.58 17.84
N LYS A 127 4.03 5.41 18.95
CA LYS A 127 3.99 6.31 20.12
C LYS A 127 5.38 6.75 20.62
N HIS A 128 6.37 5.86 20.58
CA HIS A 128 7.70 6.05 21.15
C HIS A 128 8.73 6.50 20.10
N ILE A 129 8.45 6.33 18.80
CA ILE A 129 9.34 6.75 17.70
C ILE A 129 8.92 8.07 17.05
N LYS A 130 7.64 8.48 17.10
CA LYS A 130 7.12 9.67 16.41
C LYS A 130 7.96 10.94 16.66
N ARG A 131 8.34 11.20 17.92
CA ARG A 131 9.20 12.34 18.28
C ARG A 131 10.58 12.25 17.62
N ARG A 132 11.24 11.08 17.69
CA ARG A 132 12.56 10.83 17.11
C ARG A 132 12.55 10.86 15.57
N LEU A 133 11.43 10.52 14.94
CA LEU A 133 11.23 10.71 13.50
C LEU A 133 11.13 12.20 13.17
N GLY A 134 10.28 12.95 13.88
CA GLY A 134 10.15 14.40 13.70
C GLY A 134 11.47 15.16 13.90
N GLU A 135 12.25 14.78 14.91
CA GLU A 135 13.59 15.32 15.21
C GLU A 135 14.65 15.05 14.12
N ARG A 136 14.39 14.14 13.18
CA ARG A 136 15.30 13.84 12.05
C ARG A 136 14.96 14.61 10.77
N LEU A 137 13.69 14.95 10.55
CA LEU A 137 13.24 15.64 9.34
C LEU A 137 13.79 17.07 9.28
N ALA A 138 14.18 17.53 8.08
CA ALA A 138 14.36 18.96 7.85
C ALA A 138 13.00 19.69 7.91
N ASP A 139 13.01 20.94 8.40
CA ASP A 139 11.81 21.73 8.75
C ASP A 139 10.70 21.69 7.69
N LYS A 140 11.05 21.81 6.40
CA LYS A 140 10.08 21.81 5.28
C LYS A 140 9.36 20.47 5.09
N TRP A 141 9.97 19.35 5.48
CA TRP A 141 9.35 18.02 5.45
C TRP A 141 8.52 17.78 6.70
N TYR A 142 8.98 18.27 7.86
CA TYR A 142 8.20 18.29 9.11
C TYR A 142 6.91 19.12 8.97
N LEU A 143 7.03 20.35 8.48
CA LEU A 143 5.92 21.29 8.25
C LEU A 143 5.05 20.94 7.03
N GLY A 144 5.47 19.97 6.21
CA GLY A 144 4.69 19.44 5.09
C GLY A 144 3.59 18.45 5.52
N VAL A 145 3.71 17.88 6.73
CA VAL A 145 2.74 16.94 7.30
C VAL A 145 1.49 17.70 7.79
N LYS A 146 0.31 17.25 7.36
CA LYS A 146 -0.99 17.85 7.69
C LYS A 146 -1.84 16.96 8.60
N GLY A 147 -1.80 15.66 8.36
CA GLY A 147 -2.55 14.66 9.10
C GLY A 147 -1.82 14.14 10.34
N GLY A 148 -2.38 13.07 10.91
CA GLY A 148 -1.90 12.44 12.13
C GLY A 148 -1.21 11.09 11.94
N THR A 149 -1.33 10.49 10.75
CA THR A 149 -0.98 9.06 10.52
C THR A 149 0.52 8.82 10.46
N ASP A 150 0.96 7.71 11.06
CA ASP A 150 2.31 7.14 10.89
C ASP A 150 2.75 7.04 9.42
N SER A 151 1.78 6.81 8.54
CA SER A 151 1.90 6.57 7.12
C SER A 151 2.30 7.82 6.32
N GLU A 152 1.88 9.00 6.78
CA GLU A 152 2.24 10.31 6.23
C GLU A 152 3.59 10.77 6.77
N TRP A 153 3.87 10.55 8.06
CA TRP A 153 5.19 10.77 8.64
C TRP A 153 6.27 9.88 8.00
N ALA A 154 5.92 8.65 7.59
CA ALA A 154 6.78 7.79 6.79
C ALA A 154 7.03 8.35 5.37
N PHE A 155 6.04 9.01 4.75
CA PHE A 155 6.23 9.71 3.48
C PHE A 155 7.15 10.94 3.62
N ALA A 156 6.97 11.73 4.68
CA ALA A 156 7.88 12.84 4.99
C ALA A 156 9.33 12.37 5.20
N LEU A 157 9.52 11.23 5.89
CA LEU A 157 10.83 10.58 6.02
C LEU A 157 11.39 10.09 4.68
N PHE A 158 10.55 9.59 3.77
CA PHE A 158 10.97 9.23 2.42
C PHE A 158 11.41 10.44 1.60
N LEU A 159 10.68 11.56 1.65
CA LEU A 159 11.04 12.81 0.97
C LEU A 159 12.38 13.37 1.48
N ASP A 160 12.54 13.44 2.80
CA ASP A 160 13.78 13.82 3.47
C ASP A 160 14.96 12.89 3.10
N THR A 161 14.71 11.58 3.05
CA THR A 161 15.71 10.57 2.65
C THR A 161 16.11 10.70 1.17
N LEU A 162 15.14 10.96 0.28
CA LEU A 162 15.38 11.18 -1.15
C LEU A 162 16.22 12.45 -1.38
N GLU A 163 15.94 13.52 -0.63
CA GLU A 163 16.74 14.74 -0.66
C GLU A 163 18.19 14.52 -0.16
N ARG A 164 18.37 13.80 0.96
CA ARG A 164 19.71 13.46 1.47
C ARG A 164 20.51 12.51 0.57
N LEU A 165 19.85 11.82 -0.37
CA LEU A 165 20.48 11.07 -1.45
C LEU A 165 20.89 11.94 -2.66
N GLY A 166 20.65 13.26 -2.61
CA GLY A 166 21.02 14.23 -3.64
C GLY A 166 19.91 14.59 -4.63
N HIS A 167 18.66 14.15 -4.39
CA HIS A 167 17.55 14.33 -5.32
C HIS A 167 16.44 15.19 -4.69
N ASN A 168 16.32 16.45 -5.10
CA ASN A 168 15.27 17.36 -4.64
C ASN A 168 13.86 16.80 -4.99
N PRO A 169 13.02 16.39 -4.00
CA PRO A 169 11.71 15.79 -4.28
C PRO A 169 10.72 16.75 -4.95
N SER A 170 10.95 18.07 -4.84
CA SER A 170 10.15 19.11 -5.49
C SER A 170 10.54 19.37 -6.96
N ALA A 171 11.55 18.69 -7.50
CA ALA A 171 12.08 18.97 -8.85
C ALA A 171 11.21 18.48 -10.00
N CYS A 172 10.25 17.58 -9.75
CA CYS A 172 9.29 17.05 -10.74
C CYS A 172 9.90 16.67 -12.12
N PRO A 173 10.99 15.87 -12.16
CA PRO A 173 11.66 15.53 -13.42
C PRO A 173 10.75 14.76 -14.38
N GLU A 174 10.71 15.17 -15.66
CA GLU A 174 9.84 14.60 -16.70
C GLU A 174 10.05 13.08 -16.91
N ALA A 175 11.32 12.64 -16.86
CA ALA A 175 11.70 11.22 -16.95
C ALA A 175 11.59 10.45 -15.62
N GLY A 176 11.07 11.10 -14.56
CA GLY A 176 11.06 10.59 -13.19
C GLY A 176 12.41 10.71 -12.48
N PHE A 177 12.44 10.35 -11.21
CA PHE A 177 13.69 10.21 -10.42
C PHE A 177 14.45 8.92 -10.79
N GLY A 178 13.73 7.95 -11.37
CA GLY A 178 14.28 6.69 -11.83
C GLY A 178 14.18 5.57 -10.78
N PRO A 179 13.98 4.31 -11.20
CA PRO A 179 13.61 3.22 -10.30
C PRO A 179 14.67 2.92 -9.24
N THR A 180 15.96 2.96 -9.60
CA THR A 180 17.07 2.70 -8.68
C THR A 180 17.16 3.74 -7.57
N VAL A 181 16.84 5.00 -7.85
CA VAL A 181 16.87 6.11 -6.89
C VAL A 181 15.73 5.97 -5.90
N LEU A 182 14.49 5.80 -6.39
CA LEU A 182 13.32 5.60 -5.53
C LEU A 182 13.45 4.33 -4.68
N ARG A 183 14.00 3.24 -5.23
CA ARG A 183 14.23 1.99 -4.49
C ARG A 183 15.24 2.19 -3.36
N LYS A 184 16.38 2.84 -3.63
CA LYS A 184 17.40 3.16 -2.62
C LYS A 184 16.86 4.09 -1.52
N ALA A 185 16.03 5.06 -1.87
CA ALA A 185 15.33 5.92 -0.91
C ALA A 185 14.36 5.12 -0.03
N MET A 186 13.59 4.18 -0.62
CA MET A 186 12.68 3.29 0.10
C MET A 186 13.42 2.35 1.07
N GLU A 187 14.47 1.67 0.58
CA GLU A 187 15.35 0.80 1.38
C GLU A 187 15.94 1.57 2.59
N ARG A 188 16.43 2.80 2.36
CA ARG A 188 16.98 3.65 3.43
C ARG A 188 15.91 4.25 4.35
N THR A 189 14.67 4.41 3.90
CA THR A 189 13.53 4.81 4.74
C THR A 189 13.16 3.69 5.71
N ILE A 190 13.01 2.45 5.21
CA ILE A 190 12.75 1.26 6.05
C ILE A 190 13.87 1.05 7.08
N ALA A 191 15.13 1.16 6.67
CA ALA A 191 16.26 1.03 7.58
C ALA A 191 16.24 2.05 8.74
N GLN A 192 15.81 3.29 8.49
CA GLN A 192 15.69 4.32 9.54
C GLN A 192 14.48 4.10 10.45
N ILE A 193 13.36 3.57 9.92
CA ILE A 193 12.21 3.16 10.75
C ILE A 193 12.65 2.05 11.72
N ASN A 194 13.32 1.01 11.22
CA ASN A 194 13.90 -0.06 12.04
C ASN A 194 14.84 0.50 13.12
N GLU A 195 15.78 1.38 12.75
CA GLU A 195 16.74 2.02 13.67
C GLU A 195 16.06 2.79 14.82
N MET A 196 14.93 3.45 14.55
CA MET A 196 14.16 4.17 15.58
C MET A 196 13.37 3.22 16.49
N THR A 197 12.81 2.14 15.94
CA THR A 197 12.09 1.12 16.71
C THR A 197 13.05 0.28 17.56
N ASP A 198 14.22 -0.09 17.03
CA ASP A 198 15.31 -0.79 17.74
C ASP A 198 15.86 0.01 18.92
N SER A 199 15.79 1.34 18.86
CA SER A 199 16.25 2.23 19.93
C SER A 199 15.15 2.61 20.94
N ILE A 200 14.00 1.91 20.95
CA ILE A 200 13.05 1.98 22.07
C ILE A 200 13.67 1.25 23.29
N PRO A 201 13.78 1.88 24.47
CA PRO A 201 14.30 1.23 25.66
C PRO A 201 13.54 -0.04 26.06
N GLU A 202 14.27 -1.09 26.40
CA GLU A 202 13.73 -2.39 26.87
C GLU A 202 12.74 -2.23 28.04
N SER A 203 13.01 -1.29 28.95
CA SER A 203 12.13 -0.96 30.08
C SER A 203 10.78 -0.36 29.67
N ILE A 204 10.64 0.19 28.46
CA ILE A 204 9.35 0.61 27.90
C ILE A 204 8.66 -0.58 27.24
N LEU A 205 9.40 -1.41 26.49
CA LEU A 205 8.86 -2.61 25.84
C LEU A 205 8.20 -3.55 26.85
N GLN A 206 8.87 -3.80 27.98
CA GLN A 206 8.38 -4.70 29.04
C GLN A 206 7.23 -4.10 29.88
N ASN A 207 7.21 -2.78 30.10
CA ASN A 207 6.19 -2.14 30.95
C ASN A 207 4.91 -1.73 30.21
N GLU A 208 4.96 -1.51 28.88
CA GLU A 208 3.83 -1.01 28.09
C GLU A 208 3.31 -2.00 27.02
N ASP A 209 3.82 -3.24 26.97
CA ASP A 209 3.47 -4.29 25.99
C ASP A 209 3.52 -3.79 24.53
N VAL A 210 4.66 -3.17 24.17
CA VAL A 210 4.80 -2.42 22.92
C VAL A 210 5.10 -3.33 21.73
N ASP A 211 4.12 -3.54 20.87
CA ASP A 211 4.29 -4.23 19.58
C ASP A 211 5.20 -3.43 18.63
N THR A 212 6.47 -3.82 18.58
CA THR A 212 7.53 -3.22 17.75
C THR A 212 7.51 -3.68 16.30
N ARG A 213 6.66 -4.63 15.92
CA ARG A 213 6.62 -5.16 14.56
C ARG A 213 5.92 -4.20 13.60
N SER A 214 6.74 -3.57 12.76
CA SER A 214 6.30 -2.75 11.65
C SER A 214 5.85 -3.64 10.48
N LEU A 215 4.65 -3.38 9.96
CA LEU A 215 4.20 -3.88 8.65
C LEU A 215 4.31 -2.71 7.68
N LEU A 216 5.18 -2.82 6.67
CA LEU A 216 5.53 -1.68 5.80
C LEU A 216 5.29 -2.02 4.33
N ASN A 217 4.03 -2.31 3.95
CA ASN A 217 3.67 -2.40 2.53
C ASN A 217 3.41 -0.97 2.02
N PHE A 218 4.48 -0.29 1.64
CA PHE A 218 4.45 1.02 0.99
C PHE A 218 4.28 0.86 -0.52
N ALA A 219 3.74 1.88 -1.17
CA ALA A 219 3.81 2.06 -2.61
C ALA A 219 4.09 3.53 -2.94
N VAL A 220 5.15 3.81 -3.69
CA VAL A 220 5.51 5.16 -4.14
C VAL A 220 5.69 5.20 -5.65
N THR A 221 5.36 6.32 -6.28
CA THR A 221 5.60 6.55 -7.71
C THR A 221 5.93 8.01 -8.01
N ASP A 222 6.67 8.24 -9.09
CA ASP A 222 7.07 9.55 -9.64
C ASP A 222 6.38 9.91 -10.97
N GLY A 223 5.39 9.12 -11.39
CA GLY A 223 4.75 9.20 -12.70
C GLY A 223 5.28 8.19 -13.73
N GLN A 224 6.53 7.74 -13.60
CA GLN A 224 7.23 6.89 -14.59
C GLN A 224 7.61 5.51 -14.05
N SER A 225 7.89 5.45 -12.75
CA SER A 225 8.36 4.27 -12.01
C SER A 225 7.49 4.07 -10.77
N VAL A 226 7.26 2.82 -10.35
CA VAL A 226 6.57 2.48 -9.10
C VAL A 226 7.47 1.58 -8.27
N ILE A 227 7.59 1.87 -6.97
CA ILE A 227 8.25 1.03 -5.98
C ILE A 227 7.20 0.61 -4.95
N CYS A 228 6.91 -0.68 -4.88
CA CYS A 228 6.04 -1.29 -3.87
C CYS A 228 6.86 -2.22 -2.97
N THR A 229 6.62 -2.23 -1.66
CA THR A 229 7.26 -3.16 -0.72
C THR A 229 6.25 -4.17 -0.18
N ARG A 230 6.72 -5.41 0.07
CA ARG A 230 6.06 -6.35 0.98
C ARG A 230 7.02 -6.62 2.12
N TYR A 231 6.79 -6.06 3.30
CA TYR A 231 7.80 -6.03 4.36
C TYR A 231 7.22 -6.15 5.78
N ILE A 232 7.94 -6.88 6.64
CA ILE A 232 7.75 -6.93 8.09
C ILE A 232 9.10 -6.89 8.83
N SER A 233 9.16 -6.11 9.91
CA SER A 233 10.31 -6.06 10.84
C SER A 233 10.27 -7.23 11.84
N SER A 234 10.19 -8.45 11.32
CA SER A 234 10.21 -9.73 12.05
C SER A 234 10.83 -10.81 11.16
N SER A 235 11.63 -11.71 11.72
CA SER A 235 12.16 -12.88 10.99
C SER A 235 11.18 -14.07 11.03
N SER A 236 10.38 -14.18 12.11
CA SER A 236 9.45 -15.28 12.34
C SER A 236 8.04 -15.03 11.80
N ASP A 237 7.57 -13.78 11.74
CA ASP A 237 6.23 -13.43 11.25
C ASP A 237 6.21 -13.20 9.73
N GLU A 238 5.05 -13.41 9.11
CA GLU A 238 4.80 -13.16 7.68
C GLU A 238 4.49 -11.66 7.42
N ALA A 239 4.87 -11.11 6.27
CA ALA A 239 4.46 -9.76 5.88
C ALA A 239 3.02 -9.73 5.36
N ALA A 240 2.36 -8.58 5.48
CA ALA A 240 1.00 -8.36 4.98
C ALA A 240 0.87 -8.73 3.49
N SER A 241 -0.30 -9.20 3.07
CA SER A 241 -0.55 -9.64 1.69
C SER A 241 -0.29 -8.55 0.66
N LEU A 242 0.40 -8.94 -0.43
CA LEU A 242 0.61 -8.12 -1.62
C LEU A 242 0.80 -9.04 -2.84
N TYR A 243 -0.05 -8.86 -3.83
CA TYR A 243 -0.03 -9.62 -5.09
C TYR A 243 0.24 -8.70 -6.26
N TYR A 244 0.83 -9.22 -7.34
CA TYR A 244 0.93 -8.53 -8.61
C TYR A 244 0.43 -9.41 -9.77
N SER A 245 -0.01 -8.76 -10.83
CA SER A 245 -0.39 -9.40 -12.09
C SER A 245 0.19 -8.58 -13.22
N SER A 246 0.68 -9.25 -14.27
CA SER A 246 1.23 -8.58 -15.45
C SER A 246 0.81 -9.32 -16.70
N GLY A 247 0.55 -8.59 -17.79
CA GLY A 247 0.07 -9.13 -19.06
C GLY A 247 -0.23 -8.04 -20.10
N THR A 248 -0.92 -8.42 -21.17
CA THR A 248 -1.20 -7.53 -22.31
C THR A 248 -2.53 -6.78 -22.16
N GLN A 249 -3.58 -7.41 -21.63
CA GLN A 249 -4.93 -6.82 -21.64
C GLN A 249 -5.72 -7.14 -20.37
N TRP A 250 -6.50 -6.17 -19.89
CA TRP A 250 -7.43 -6.30 -18.76
C TRP A 250 -8.86 -6.17 -19.28
N VAL A 251 -9.53 -7.31 -19.44
CA VAL A 251 -10.81 -7.45 -20.17
C VAL A 251 -11.76 -8.39 -19.43
N THR A 252 -13.05 -8.31 -19.76
CA THR A 252 -14.06 -9.27 -19.29
C THR A 252 -13.94 -10.60 -20.02
N ARG A 253 -14.19 -11.70 -19.31
CA ARG A 253 -14.11 -13.07 -19.82
C ARG A 253 -15.21 -13.38 -20.85
N THR A 254 -16.33 -12.66 -20.81
CA THR A 254 -17.39 -12.74 -21.81
C THR A 254 -17.67 -11.39 -22.47
N ALA A 255 -18.40 -11.41 -23.59
CA ALA A 255 -18.88 -10.23 -24.30
C ALA A 255 -20.25 -9.71 -23.78
N ALA A 256 -20.75 -10.24 -22.65
CA ALA A 256 -21.97 -9.73 -22.04
C ALA A 256 -21.73 -8.35 -21.42
N LYS A 257 -22.65 -7.41 -21.62
CA LYS A 257 -22.44 -5.99 -21.26
C LYS A 257 -22.27 -5.73 -19.76
N ASP A 258 -22.83 -6.61 -18.93
CA ASP A 258 -22.81 -6.50 -17.47
C ASP A 258 -21.82 -7.47 -16.81
N ASP A 259 -20.98 -8.15 -17.60
CA ASP A 259 -19.95 -9.05 -17.08
C ASP A 259 -18.92 -8.30 -16.22
N ARG A 260 -18.66 -8.85 -15.04
CA ARG A 260 -17.73 -8.33 -14.03
C ARG A 260 -16.57 -9.30 -13.75
N GLN A 261 -16.51 -10.42 -14.48
CA GLN A 261 -15.41 -11.38 -14.45
C GLN A 261 -14.27 -10.86 -15.34
N TYR A 262 -13.52 -9.90 -14.82
CA TYR A 262 -12.28 -9.46 -15.44
C TYR A 262 -11.21 -10.54 -15.35
N GLN A 263 -10.29 -10.57 -16.33
CA GLN A 263 -9.12 -11.45 -16.35
C GLN A 263 -7.89 -10.70 -16.89
N MET A 264 -6.69 -11.17 -16.54
CA MET A 264 -5.43 -10.68 -17.12
C MET A 264 -5.01 -11.58 -18.27
N GLU A 265 -5.14 -11.09 -19.50
CA GLU A 265 -4.75 -11.83 -20.69
C GLU A 265 -3.28 -11.59 -21.05
N ARG A 266 -2.65 -12.60 -21.67
CA ARG A 266 -1.26 -12.60 -22.12
C ARG A 266 -1.20 -13.14 -23.54
N LYS A 267 -1.48 -12.26 -24.50
CA LYS A 267 -1.60 -12.62 -25.93
C LYS A 267 -0.25 -12.74 -26.64
N ASP A 268 0.80 -12.15 -26.08
CA ASP A 268 2.18 -12.26 -26.56
C ASP A 268 3.18 -12.45 -25.38
N LYS A 269 4.47 -12.19 -25.63
CA LYS A 269 5.55 -12.32 -24.63
C LYS A 269 5.85 -11.01 -23.87
N GLY A 270 5.12 -9.94 -24.18
CA GLY A 270 5.26 -8.63 -23.56
C GLY A 270 4.40 -8.49 -22.31
N ALA A 271 4.48 -7.29 -21.73
CA ALA A 271 3.56 -6.80 -20.74
C ALA A 271 3.25 -5.35 -21.07
N ASP A 272 1.97 -5.04 -21.23
CA ASP A 272 1.43 -3.69 -21.38
C ASP A 272 0.87 -3.17 -20.06
N ILE A 273 0.38 -4.09 -19.22
CA ILE A 273 -0.30 -3.79 -17.97
C ILE A 273 0.43 -4.48 -16.82
N VAL A 274 0.59 -3.74 -15.72
CA VAL A 274 0.95 -4.26 -14.41
C VAL A 274 -0.08 -3.79 -13.38
N LEU A 275 -0.64 -4.74 -12.63
CA LEU A 275 -1.45 -4.53 -11.44
C LEU A 275 -0.65 -4.93 -10.21
N VAL A 276 -0.81 -4.19 -9.10
CA VAL A 276 -0.36 -4.61 -7.76
C VAL A 276 -1.50 -4.36 -6.78
N ALA A 277 -1.92 -5.36 -6.02
CA ALA A 277 -3.08 -5.25 -5.13
C ALA A 277 -2.83 -5.95 -3.78
N SER A 278 -3.40 -5.41 -2.70
CA SER A 278 -3.37 -6.07 -1.38
C SER A 278 -4.14 -7.39 -1.38
N GLU A 279 -5.28 -7.45 -2.06
CA GLU A 279 -6.00 -8.71 -2.38
C GLU A 279 -6.30 -8.74 -3.90
N PRO A 280 -6.22 -9.91 -4.57
CA PRO A 280 -6.49 -10.02 -6.01
C PRO A 280 -7.87 -9.47 -6.40
N LEU A 281 -7.96 -8.77 -7.54
CA LEU A 281 -9.24 -8.21 -8.01
C LEU A 281 -10.22 -9.26 -8.59
N THR A 282 -9.72 -10.47 -8.82
CA THR A 282 -10.37 -11.57 -9.53
C THR A 282 -10.01 -12.91 -8.85
N PHE A 283 -10.88 -13.92 -8.98
CA PHE A 283 -10.71 -15.20 -8.23
C PHE A 283 -9.77 -16.21 -8.90
N GLU A 284 -9.35 -15.94 -10.14
CA GLU A 284 -8.40 -16.75 -10.91
C GLU A 284 -6.99 -16.61 -10.32
N ARG A 285 -6.67 -17.41 -9.29
CA ARG A 285 -5.40 -17.30 -8.54
C ARG A 285 -4.17 -17.44 -9.44
N GLU A 286 -4.25 -18.22 -10.52
CA GLU A 286 -3.19 -18.40 -11.53
C GLU A 286 -2.78 -17.10 -12.24
N ASN A 287 -3.69 -16.12 -12.32
CA ASN A 287 -3.40 -14.82 -12.92
C ASN A 287 -2.64 -13.86 -11.98
N TRP A 288 -2.39 -14.23 -10.71
CA TRP A 288 -1.80 -13.37 -9.69
C TRP A 288 -0.61 -14.03 -8.99
N VAL A 289 0.54 -13.36 -9.01
CA VAL A 289 1.76 -13.78 -8.32
C VAL A 289 1.84 -13.08 -6.97
N ASN A 290 2.09 -13.84 -5.90
CA ASN A 290 2.34 -13.28 -4.58
C ASN A 290 3.75 -12.66 -4.51
N VAL A 291 3.87 -11.44 -3.97
CA VAL A 291 5.19 -10.84 -3.73
C VAL A 291 5.82 -11.57 -2.54
N PRO A 292 7.10 -12.00 -2.58
CA PRO A 292 7.71 -12.64 -1.42
C PRO A 292 7.83 -11.69 -0.22
N THR A 293 7.79 -12.22 1.00
CA THR A 293 8.02 -11.43 2.21
C THR A 293 9.43 -10.80 2.19
N ASN A 294 9.55 -9.58 2.74
CA ASN A 294 10.75 -8.74 2.78
C ASN A 294 11.38 -8.55 1.40
N SER A 295 10.55 -8.13 0.44
CA SER A 295 10.93 -7.81 -0.94
C SER A 295 10.41 -6.46 -1.40
N VAL A 296 11.10 -5.87 -2.37
CA VAL A 296 10.70 -4.66 -3.09
C VAL A 296 10.43 -4.99 -4.56
N LEU A 297 9.19 -4.75 -4.98
CA LEU A 297 8.72 -4.86 -6.34
C LEU A 297 8.88 -3.49 -7.02
N THR A 298 9.68 -3.47 -8.08
CA THR A 298 9.96 -2.30 -8.91
C THR A 298 9.25 -2.45 -10.24
N ILE A 299 8.45 -1.47 -10.64
CA ILE A 299 7.89 -1.34 -11.99
C ILE A 299 8.54 -0.13 -12.65
N HIS A 300 9.16 -0.31 -13.81
CA HIS A 300 9.57 0.81 -14.65
C HIS A 300 9.13 0.54 -16.09
N ARG A 301 8.49 1.53 -16.73
CA ARG A 301 7.70 1.32 -17.96
C ARG A 301 6.64 0.24 -17.69
N GLN A 302 6.85 -0.98 -18.15
CA GLN A 302 6.01 -2.16 -17.87
C GLN A 302 6.83 -3.36 -17.39
N THR A 303 8.15 -3.21 -17.24
CA THR A 303 9.03 -4.25 -16.69
C THR A 303 8.88 -4.32 -15.18
N VAL A 304 8.51 -5.50 -14.67
CA VAL A 304 8.46 -5.80 -13.24
C VAL A 304 9.75 -6.49 -12.80
N MET A 305 10.34 -6.03 -11.70
CA MET A 305 11.55 -6.60 -11.11
C MET A 305 11.39 -6.71 -9.59
N VAL A 306 11.52 -7.91 -9.03
CA VAL A 306 11.45 -8.15 -7.58
C VAL A 306 12.85 -8.34 -7.03
N HIS A 307 13.19 -7.60 -5.96
CA HIS A 307 14.48 -7.67 -5.28
C HIS A 307 14.25 -7.94 -3.78
N PRO A 308 15.09 -8.76 -3.11
CA PRO A 308 15.02 -8.94 -1.66
C PRO A 308 15.49 -7.68 -0.93
N ILE A 309 14.82 -7.32 0.16
CA ILE A 309 15.28 -6.30 1.11
C ILE A 309 16.17 -7.04 2.13
N ILE A 310 17.49 -6.98 1.94
CA ILE A 310 18.44 -7.75 2.75
C ILE A 310 18.80 -6.97 4.02
N ASP A 311 18.09 -7.25 5.11
CA ASP A 311 18.38 -6.74 6.47
C ASP A 311 18.39 -7.89 7.51
N LYS A 312 18.37 -7.57 8.81
CA LYS A 312 18.37 -8.55 9.91
C LYS A 312 17.09 -9.39 10.02
N TYR A 313 16.04 -9.05 9.27
CA TYR A 313 14.77 -9.78 9.21
C TYR A 313 14.61 -10.55 7.89
N TYR A 314 15.55 -10.41 6.95
CA TYR A 314 15.60 -11.22 5.74
C TYR A 314 16.15 -12.61 6.06
N GLU A 315 15.41 -13.65 5.66
CA GLU A 315 15.85 -15.03 5.82
C GLU A 315 16.37 -15.58 4.49
N ARG A 316 17.43 -16.39 4.55
CA ARG A 316 18.16 -16.94 3.39
C ARG A 316 17.76 -18.36 3.04
N ASP A 317 17.21 -19.13 3.97
CA ASP A 317 16.69 -20.47 3.67
C ASP A 317 15.34 -20.36 2.90
N PRO A 318 15.24 -20.89 1.66
CA PRO A 318 13.98 -20.92 0.91
C PRO A 318 12.88 -21.75 1.58
N HIS A 319 13.21 -22.60 2.56
CA HIS A 319 12.27 -23.46 3.28
C HIS A 319 11.77 -22.85 4.60
N HIS A 320 12.23 -21.65 4.98
CA HIS A 320 11.83 -21.00 6.23
C HIS A 320 10.34 -20.62 6.22
N ILE A 321 9.56 -21.28 7.08
CA ILE A 321 8.12 -21.03 7.21
C ILE A 321 7.87 -19.91 8.21
N ARG A 322 7.23 -18.84 7.76
CA ARG A 322 6.81 -17.70 8.58
C ARG A 322 5.40 -17.90 9.16
N SER A 323 5.20 -17.36 10.36
CA SER A 323 3.92 -17.35 11.05
C SER A 323 2.97 -16.31 10.46
N SER A 324 1.86 -16.76 9.90
CA SER A 324 0.74 -15.90 9.47
C SER A 324 -0.10 -15.38 10.64
N ALA A 325 0.12 -15.85 11.88
CA ALA A 325 -0.73 -15.51 13.03
C ALA A 325 -0.76 -14.00 13.33
N PHE A 326 0.36 -13.30 13.17
CA PHE A 326 0.42 -11.85 13.36
C PHE A 326 -0.42 -11.09 12.33
N VAL A 327 -0.24 -11.37 11.03
CA VAL A 327 -1.03 -10.73 9.98
C VAL A 327 -2.50 -11.13 10.02
N GLN A 328 -2.84 -12.36 10.42
CA GLN A 328 -4.23 -12.78 10.70
C GLN A 328 -4.85 -11.94 11.81
N ALA A 329 -4.15 -11.76 12.94
CA ALA A 329 -4.62 -10.95 14.06
C ALA A 329 -4.79 -9.45 13.70
N LYS A 330 -4.07 -8.95 12.69
CA LYS A 330 -4.24 -7.61 12.11
C LYS A 330 -5.24 -7.57 10.93
N GLY A 331 -5.74 -8.71 10.42
CA GLY A 331 -6.66 -8.78 9.28
C GLY A 331 -5.99 -8.58 7.90
N LEU A 332 -4.79 -9.12 7.71
CA LEU A 332 -3.88 -8.92 6.56
C LEU A 332 -3.34 -10.23 5.97
N THR A 333 -4.09 -11.32 6.09
CA THR A 333 -3.72 -12.68 5.67
C THR A 333 -3.33 -12.77 4.20
N SER A 334 -2.43 -13.70 3.87
CA SER A 334 -2.24 -14.20 2.51
C SER A 334 -2.92 -15.57 2.35
N ASN A 335 -3.31 -15.92 1.12
CA ASN A 335 -3.65 -17.31 0.78
C ASN A 335 -2.43 -18.02 0.15
N GLU A 336 -1.33 -18.14 0.91
CA GLU A 336 -0.19 -18.98 0.55
C GLU A 336 -0.54 -20.48 0.70
N LYS A 337 -0.09 -21.32 -0.25
CA LYS A 337 -0.31 -22.77 -0.18
C LYS A 337 0.53 -23.33 0.97
N ARG A 338 -0.10 -23.89 2.00
CA ARG A 338 0.58 -24.82 2.89
C ARG A 338 1.00 -26.06 2.10
N ILE A 339 2.29 -26.37 2.15
CA ILE A 339 2.80 -27.71 1.85
C ILE A 339 2.93 -28.38 3.22
N ASP A 340 1.83 -28.97 3.70
CA ASP A 340 1.84 -29.67 5.00
C ASP A 340 2.72 -30.94 4.89
N PRO A 341 3.83 -31.07 5.64
CA PRO A 341 4.75 -32.21 5.50
C PRO A 341 4.21 -33.54 6.02
N ALA A 342 2.96 -33.57 6.49
CA ALA A 342 2.40 -34.63 7.32
C ALA A 342 1.01 -35.09 6.85
N SER A 343 0.94 -35.71 5.66
CA SER A 343 -0.23 -36.47 5.23
C SER A 343 0.18 -37.67 4.36
N PRO A 344 0.22 -38.90 4.91
CA PRO A 344 0.60 -40.10 4.16
C PRO A 344 -0.57 -40.62 3.32
N ALA A 345 -0.89 -39.91 2.24
CA ALA A 345 -1.87 -40.35 1.25
C ALA A 345 -1.25 -41.38 0.27
N ALA A 346 -2.05 -42.36 -0.15
CA ALA A 346 -1.58 -43.56 -0.84
C ALA A 346 -0.89 -43.29 -2.19
N VAL A 347 0.13 -44.12 -2.49
CA VAL A 347 0.70 -44.24 -3.83
C VAL A 347 -0.29 -45.03 -4.70
N ASP A 348 -0.96 -44.34 -5.63
CA ASP A 348 -1.53 -45.00 -6.81
C ASP A 348 -0.56 -44.87 -7.99
N ARG A 349 -0.46 -45.93 -8.81
CA ARG A 349 0.49 -46.04 -9.92
C ARG A 349 -0.25 -46.03 -11.25
N GLN A 350 -0.42 -44.85 -11.83
CA GLN A 350 -0.67 -44.71 -13.27
C GLN A 350 0.30 -43.69 -13.85
N GLN A 351 1.14 -44.15 -14.78
CA GLN A 351 2.08 -43.29 -15.51
C GLN A 351 1.40 -42.74 -16.77
N PRO A 352 1.42 -41.41 -17.00
CA PRO A 352 1.35 -40.84 -18.33
C PRO A 352 2.69 -41.07 -19.07
N ASP A 353 2.61 -41.18 -20.39
CA ASP A 353 3.76 -41.37 -21.27
C ASP A 353 4.67 -40.11 -21.34
N MET A 354 5.95 -40.30 -21.66
CA MET A 354 7.01 -39.27 -21.58
C MET A 354 7.83 -39.08 -22.87
N ASP A 355 7.35 -39.60 -24.01
CA ASP A 355 7.95 -39.30 -25.32
C ASP A 355 7.52 -37.91 -25.86
N GLY A 356 8.38 -36.92 -25.63
CA GLY A 356 8.24 -35.58 -26.22
C GLY A 356 9.41 -34.63 -25.93
N TYR A 357 9.97 -34.65 -24.72
CA TYR A 357 10.93 -33.65 -24.25
C TYR A 357 12.42 -33.98 -24.49
N ARG A 358 12.75 -34.68 -25.57
CA ARG A 358 14.14 -35.13 -25.86
C ARG A 358 14.72 -34.79 -27.23
N LYS A 359 14.06 -33.95 -28.03
CA LYS A 359 14.45 -33.69 -29.44
C LYS A 359 14.60 -32.21 -29.82
N LEU A 360 15.42 -31.47 -29.07
CA LEU A 360 15.79 -30.08 -29.40
C LEU A 360 17.21 -29.65 -28.96
N MET A 361 18.08 -30.59 -28.57
CA MET A 361 19.46 -30.34 -28.10
C MET A 361 20.47 -31.39 -28.59
N SER A 362 20.53 -31.68 -29.89
CA SER A 362 21.66 -32.39 -30.51
C SER A 362 21.74 -32.16 -32.03
N GLY A 363 22.95 -31.89 -32.54
CA GLY A 363 23.22 -31.60 -33.96
C GLY A 363 23.10 -30.09 -34.28
N THR A 364 24.08 -29.42 -34.90
CA THR A 364 25.26 -29.90 -35.64
C THR A 364 26.50 -29.01 -35.42
N ALA A 365 27.69 -29.58 -35.72
CA ALA A 365 28.97 -28.90 -35.96
C ALA A 365 29.48 -29.37 -37.34
N PHE A 366 30.49 -28.81 -38.02
CA PHE A 366 31.55 -27.85 -37.67
C PHE A 366 31.82 -26.90 -38.86
N SER A 367 32.47 -25.75 -38.61
CA SER A 367 33.54 -25.25 -39.51
C SER A 367 34.48 -24.32 -38.72
N SER A 368 35.73 -24.16 -39.19
CA SER A 368 36.83 -23.61 -38.39
C SER A 368 37.54 -22.44 -39.06
N SER A 369 37.91 -21.39 -38.31
CA SER A 369 39.09 -20.56 -38.65
C SER A 369 39.63 -19.72 -37.48
N ARG A 370 40.82 -20.12 -37.03
CA ARG A 370 41.97 -19.33 -36.52
C ARG A 370 41.74 -18.19 -35.50
N SER A 371 42.41 -18.39 -34.37
CA SER A 371 42.75 -17.42 -33.32
C SER A 371 43.61 -16.23 -33.79
N LEU A 372 43.56 -15.14 -33.01
CA LEU A 372 44.75 -14.39 -32.62
C LEU A 372 44.47 -13.58 -31.33
N SER A 373 45.26 -13.84 -30.29
CA SER A 373 45.38 -13.00 -29.08
C SER A 373 46.71 -12.25 -29.13
N PRO A 374 46.85 -11.17 -28.35
CA PRO A 374 48.13 -10.92 -27.69
C PRO A 374 47.97 -10.64 -26.19
N ASP A 375 49.09 -10.69 -25.49
CA ASP A 375 49.18 -10.94 -24.05
C ASP A 375 49.70 -9.74 -23.23
N LEU A 376 49.60 -9.89 -21.91
CA LEU A 376 50.36 -9.25 -20.82
C LEU A 376 51.42 -8.17 -21.14
N ALA A 377 51.32 -7.02 -20.45
CA ALA A 377 52.45 -6.13 -20.16
C ALA A 377 52.48 -5.68 -18.68
N ARG A 378 53.24 -6.39 -17.84
CA ARG A 378 53.47 -6.09 -16.41
C ARG A 378 54.67 -5.17 -16.24
N ARG A 379 54.56 -4.04 -15.52
CA ARG A 379 55.72 -3.36 -14.92
C ARG A 379 55.35 -2.51 -13.69
N SER A 380 56.24 -2.51 -12.71
CA SER A 380 56.16 -1.73 -11.48
C SER A 380 57.54 -1.15 -11.15
N ARG A 381 57.57 0.05 -10.56
CA ARG A 381 58.65 0.51 -9.65
C ARG A 381 58.32 1.87 -9.03
N THR A 382 58.62 2.01 -7.74
CA THR A 382 58.81 3.29 -7.04
C THR A 382 60.27 3.75 -7.21
N PRO A 383 60.62 4.99 -6.78
CA PRO A 383 61.21 5.11 -5.44
C PRO A 383 60.67 6.32 -4.64
N ALA A 384 61.17 6.48 -3.40
CA ALA A 384 60.69 7.45 -2.40
C ALA A 384 61.49 8.75 -2.34
N SER A 385 60.99 9.74 -1.58
CA SER A 385 61.80 10.48 -0.59
C SER A 385 60.91 11.17 0.47
N MET A 386 61.50 11.60 1.59
CA MET A 386 60.84 12.27 2.72
C MET A 386 61.49 13.63 3.04
N ARG A 387 60.69 14.56 3.58
CA ARG A 387 60.97 15.69 4.50
C ARG A 387 59.66 16.49 4.61
N GLU A 388 59.00 16.76 5.75
CA GLU A 388 59.42 17.07 7.12
C GLU A 388 60.14 18.43 7.24
N VAL A 389 59.52 19.37 8.01
CA VAL A 389 60.15 20.35 8.95
C VAL A 389 59.15 21.46 9.39
N THR A 390 58.79 21.42 10.68
CA THR A 390 58.48 22.52 11.66
C THR A 390 57.43 23.63 11.44
N THR A 391 56.52 23.73 12.43
CA THR A 391 55.87 24.94 13.02
C THR A 391 56.87 25.70 13.93
N PRO A 392 56.54 26.68 14.84
CA PRO A 392 55.34 27.51 15.11
C PRO A 392 55.75 29.04 15.06
N PRO A 393 55.32 30.01 15.92
CA PRO A 393 54.14 30.21 16.80
C PRO A 393 53.36 31.51 16.38
N SER A 394 52.71 32.40 17.17
CA SER A 394 52.47 32.63 18.63
C SER A 394 51.35 33.68 18.87
N GLN A 395 50.58 33.54 19.97
CA GLN A 395 50.01 34.62 20.84
C GLN A 395 48.94 35.61 20.24
N SER A 396 48.03 36.25 21.01
CA SER A 396 47.62 36.11 22.44
C SER A 396 46.31 36.84 22.83
N GLN A 397 45.49 36.19 23.69
CA GLN A 397 44.78 36.72 24.89
C GLN A 397 43.61 37.76 24.81
N ALA A 398 42.96 37.91 26.00
CA ALA A 398 41.83 38.76 26.43
C ALA A 398 40.44 38.42 25.82
N GLN A 399 39.33 38.18 26.55
CA GLN A 399 38.79 38.57 27.88
C GLN A 399 38.25 40.01 28.02
N SER A 400 36.92 40.13 28.11
CA SER A 400 36.21 41.10 28.98
C SER A 400 34.73 40.70 29.15
N GLN A 401 34.14 41.00 30.32
CA GLN A 401 32.72 40.77 30.64
C GLN A 401 31.95 42.10 30.67
N SER A 402 30.65 42.10 30.36
CA SER A 402 29.67 43.04 30.96
C SER A 402 28.21 42.68 30.63
N GLN A 403 27.37 42.48 31.66
CA GLN A 403 25.94 42.81 31.58
C GLN A 403 25.73 44.28 31.99
N PRO A 404 24.51 44.83 31.87
CA PRO A 404 23.69 44.92 33.09
C PRO A 404 22.18 44.64 32.90
N GLN A 405 21.51 44.33 34.02
CA GLN A 405 20.05 44.45 34.22
C GLN A 405 19.72 45.91 34.64
N SER A 406 18.49 46.43 34.76
CA SER A 406 17.12 45.87 34.82
C SER A 406 16.16 46.86 34.07
N GLN A 407 14.84 47.05 34.26
CA GLN A 407 13.87 46.66 35.32
C GLN A 407 12.44 46.53 34.74
N LEU A 408 11.41 47.07 35.42
CA LEU A 408 9.98 46.95 35.10
C LEU A 408 9.34 48.32 34.79
N GLN A 409 8.30 48.36 33.95
CA GLN A 409 7.06 49.11 34.23
C GLN A 409 5.91 48.79 33.25
N SER A 410 4.67 48.87 33.76
CA SER A 410 3.38 48.81 33.05
C SER A 410 2.25 49.20 34.03
N PRO A 411 1.01 49.52 33.59
CA PRO A 411 0.50 49.81 32.25
C PRO A 411 0.13 51.33 32.13
N PRO A 412 -0.78 51.75 31.22
CA PRO A 412 -2.23 51.70 31.54
C PRO A 412 -3.13 51.28 30.36
N GLN A 413 -4.42 51.08 30.66
CA GLN A 413 -5.50 50.89 29.67
C GLN A 413 -6.10 52.23 29.25
N THR A 414 -6.57 52.35 28.00
CA THR A 414 -7.51 53.40 27.58
C THR A 414 -8.50 52.87 26.54
N GLN A 415 -9.76 53.32 26.61
CA GLN A 415 -10.85 52.91 25.71
C GLN A 415 -11.02 53.93 24.57
N SER A 416 -11.33 53.44 23.36
CA SER A 416 -11.94 54.19 22.25
C SER A 416 -12.81 53.21 21.45
N GLN A 417 -14.12 53.10 21.71
CA GLN A 417 -15.15 53.88 21.03
C GLN A 417 -14.91 54.04 19.52
N ILE A 418 -15.59 53.21 18.72
CA ILE A 418 -15.82 53.44 17.29
C ILE A 418 -17.29 53.87 17.15
N LEU A 419 -17.52 55.01 16.49
CA LEU A 419 -18.83 55.56 16.19
C LEU A 419 -19.35 55.05 14.84
N SER A 420 -20.67 54.88 14.73
CA SER A 420 -21.36 54.51 13.49
C SER A 420 -22.52 55.46 13.19
N PRO A 421 -22.61 55.95 11.95
CA PRO A 421 -23.87 56.15 11.21
C PRO A 421 -24.06 54.93 10.27
N ALA A 422 -25.20 54.23 10.21
CA ALA A 422 -26.52 54.65 9.71
C ALA A 422 -26.48 55.05 8.21
N SER A 423 -27.30 54.52 7.29
CA SER A 423 -28.33 53.45 7.33
C SER A 423 -28.54 52.91 5.89
N SER A 424 -29.25 51.81 5.57
CA SER A 424 -30.70 51.60 5.75
C SER A 424 -31.16 50.20 5.20
N ASN A 425 -32.48 49.93 5.24
CA ASN A 425 -33.20 48.86 4.53
C ASN A 425 -33.05 47.38 4.96
N SER A 426 -33.55 47.13 6.17
CA SER A 426 -34.55 46.10 6.48
C SER A 426 -34.97 45.05 5.42
N LYS A 427 -35.07 43.78 5.87
CA LYS A 427 -36.34 43.04 5.94
C LYS A 427 -36.30 41.93 7.00
N VAL A 428 -37.48 41.49 7.44
CA VAL A 428 -37.69 40.73 8.69
C VAL A 428 -37.74 39.21 8.45
N VAL A 429 -37.19 38.45 9.40
CA VAL A 429 -37.39 37.00 9.55
C VAL A 429 -38.19 36.73 10.83
N PRO A 430 -39.25 35.91 10.78
CA PRO A 430 -39.72 35.12 11.91
C PRO A 430 -39.45 33.62 11.70
N ALA A 431 -39.40 32.86 12.79
CA ALA A 431 -39.06 31.42 12.79
C ALA A 431 -40.15 30.57 13.46
N GLN A 432 -39.91 29.25 13.48
CA GLN A 432 -40.65 28.17 14.16
C GLN A 432 -41.89 27.60 13.45
N GLY A 433 -42.06 26.28 13.55
CA GLY A 433 -43.14 25.51 12.90
C GLY A 433 -42.89 24.00 12.92
N ASN A 434 -42.96 23.35 14.09
CA ASN A 434 -42.82 21.90 14.22
C ASN A 434 -44.07 21.16 13.73
N ILE A 435 -43.94 20.21 12.79
CA ILE A 435 -44.98 19.21 12.48
C ILE A 435 -44.37 17.80 12.42
N LYS A 436 -44.87 16.90 13.27
CA LYS A 436 -44.61 15.45 13.19
C LYS A 436 -45.58 14.82 12.19
N VAL A 437 -45.10 13.99 11.27
CA VAL A 437 -45.96 13.11 10.45
C VAL A 437 -45.72 11.65 10.82
N LYS A 438 -46.82 10.93 11.06
CA LYS A 438 -46.86 9.59 11.66
C LYS A 438 -47.25 8.57 10.59
N ARG A 439 -46.30 7.73 10.13
CA ARG A 439 -46.65 6.61 9.22
C ARG A 439 -47.56 5.62 9.96
N ARG A 440 -48.69 5.27 9.33
CA ARG A 440 -49.58 4.17 9.72
C ARG A 440 -49.28 2.95 8.86
N SER A 441 -49.43 1.77 9.45
CA SER A 441 -49.44 0.49 8.75
C SER A 441 -50.75 0.30 7.97
N ALA A 442 -50.71 -0.55 6.95
CA ALA A 442 -51.89 -1.14 6.33
C ALA A 442 -51.59 -2.62 6.01
N GLN A 443 -52.59 -3.49 6.18
CA GLN A 443 -52.56 -4.90 5.81
C GLN A 443 -53.86 -5.19 5.04
N HIS A 444 -53.77 -5.94 3.94
CA HIS A 444 -54.75 -6.91 3.39
C HIS A 444 -54.07 -7.46 2.11
N LEU A 445 -53.84 -8.79 1.96
CA LEU A 445 -54.80 -9.84 1.62
C LEU A 445 -55.44 -9.66 0.23
N ASP A 446 -54.91 -10.41 -0.75
CA ASP A 446 -55.74 -11.34 -1.54
C ASP A 446 -54.86 -12.53 -2.02
N SER A 447 -55.39 -13.38 -2.92
CA SER A 447 -55.14 -14.84 -2.95
C SER A 447 -54.56 -15.41 -4.27
N THR A 448 -54.30 -16.73 -4.26
CA THR A 448 -53.56 -17.52 -5.28
C THR A 448 -54.42 -17.91 -6.50
N PRO A 449 -53.80 -18.33 -7.61
CA PRO A 449 -53.49 -19.76 -7.80
C PRO A 449 -52.11 -20.05 -8.43
N ASP A 450 -51.67 -21.30 -8.31
CA ASP A 450 -50.39 -21.82 -8.81
C ASP A 450 -50.37 -22.06 -10.34
N LEU A 451 -49.19 -21.91 -10.94
CA LEU A 451 -48.79 -22.62 -12.16
C LEU A 451 -47.33 -23.06 -12.03
N ASP A 452 -47.09 -24.37 -12.21
CA ASP A 452 -45.78 -25.02 -12.10
C ASP A 452 -45.01 -24.96 -13.44
N GLY A 453 -43.67 -24.93 -13.39
CA GLY A 453 -42.83 -24.74 -14.58
C GLY A 453 -41.40 -24.29 -14.28
N GLY A 454 -40.56 -25.17 -13.76
CA GLY A 454 -39.18 -24.86 -13.39
C GLY A 454 -38.18 -24.79 -14.57
N SER A 455 -37.20 -23.87 -14.46
CA SER A 455 -35.94 -23.89 -15.22
C SER A 455 -34.80 -23.30 -14.36
N ASP A 456 -34.04 -24.16 -13.70
CA ASP A 456 -33.02 -23.79 -12.72
C ASP A 456 -31.89 -22.94 -13.32
N SER A 457 -31.69 -21.72 -12.81
CA SER A 457 -30.55 -20.84 -13.15
C SER A 457 -30.33 -19.76 -12.08
N ASP A 458 -30.29 -20.18 -10.82
CA ASP A 458 -30.23 -19.30 -9.64
C ASP A 458 -28.96 -18.44 -9.56
N GLU A 459 -29.09 -17.15 -9.86
CA GLU A 459 -28.10 -16.13 -9.47
C GLU A 459 -28.25 -15.84 -7.95
N PRO A 460 -27.20 -15.96 -7.13
CA PRO A 460 -27.34 -16.07 -5.68
C PRO A 460 -27.85 -14.77 -5.04
N THR A 461 -28.94 -14.88 -4.27
CA THR A 461 -29.58 -13.71 -3.66
C THR A 461 -28.70 -13.07 -2.57
N ARG A 462 -29.00 -11.81 -2.25
CA ARG A 462 -28.30 -11.03 -1.22
C ARG A 462 -28.42 -11.61 0.21
N ALA A 463 -29.29 -12.62 0.42
CA ALA A 463 -29.40 -13.35 1.67
C ALA A 463 -28.39 -14.50 1.79
N ASP A 464 -28.12 -15.23 0.70
CA ASP A 464 -27.30 -16.44 0.69
C ASP A 464 -25.84 -16.20 1.11
N VAL A 465 -25.32 -15.03 0.78
CA VAL A 465 -23.95 -14.58 1.12
C VAL A 465 -23.71 -14.52 2.64
N ARG A 466 -24.76 -14.55 3.47
CA ARG A 466 -24.66 -14.58 4.94
C ARG A 466 -24.63 -15.98 5.55
N ASN A 467 -24.75 -17.05 4.76
CA ASN A 467 -24.74 -18.42 5.29
C ASN A 467 -23.33 -19.04 5.22
N PRO A 468 -22.61 -19.23 6.35
CA PRO A 468 -21.26 -19.78 6.35
C PRO A 468 -21.20 -21.23 5.83
N ARG A 469 -22.30 -21.98 5.86
CA ARG A 469 -22.37 -23.36 5.32
C ARG A 469 -22.52 -23.42 3.78
N LYS A 470 -22.86 -22.32 3.11
CA LYS A 470 -22.77 -22.21 1.63
C LYS A 470 -21.38 -21.75 1.20
N LEU A 471 -20.71 -20.90 1.98
CA LEU A 471 -19.31 -20.49 1.73
C LEU A 471 -18.33 -21.68 1.68
N SER A 472 -18.50 -22.66 2.56
CA SER A 472 -17.67 -23.89 2.59
C SER A 472 -17.82 -24.80 1.35
N GLN A 473 -18.82 -24.58 0.49
CA GLN A 473 -18.95 -25.30 -0.79
C GLN A 473 -18.01 -24.74 -1.88
N TYR A 474 -17.58 -23.48 -1.74
CA TYR A 474 -16.64 -22.81 -2.64
C TYR A 474 -15.22 -22.69 -2.06
N PHE A 475 -15.10 -22.75 -0.73
CA PHE A 475 -13.84 -22.64 0.01
C PHE A 475 -13.82 -23.61 1.21
N PRO A 476 -13.72 -24.93 0.99
CA PRO A 476 -13.69 -25.91 2.07
C PRO A 476 -12.52 -25.67 3.04
N GLU A 477 -11.42 -25.08 2.58
CA GLU A 477 -10.24 -24.75 3.38
C GLU A 477 -10.45 -23.61 4.41
N LEU A 478 -11.56 -22.86 4.33
CA LEU A 478 -11.91 -21.81 5.30
C LEU A 478 -12.75 -22.33 6.49
N THR A 479 -13.00 -23.64 6.56
CA THR A 479 -13.77 -24.24 7.65
C THR A 479 -12.92 -24.30 8.92
N LEU A 480 -13.22 -23.43 9.90
CA LEU A 480 -12.62 -23.52 11.24
C LEU A 480 -12.87 -24.93 11.84
N PRO A 481 -11.87 -25.54 12.51
CA PRO A 481 -12.10 -26.80 13.21
C PRO A 481 -13.19 -26.60 14.28
N ASN A 482 -14.16 -27.53 14.32
CA ASN A 482 -15.24 -27.46 15.30
C ASN A 482 -14.67 -27.38 16.72
N PRO A 483 -15.25 -26.54 17.61
CA PRO A 483 -14.82 -26.50 19.00
C PRO A 483 -15.02 -27.87 19.64
N VAL A 484 -13.93 -28.45 20.16
CA VAL A 484 -13.96 -29.74 20.86
C VAL A 484 -14.98 -29.64 22.01
N PRO A 485 -15.97 -30.55 22.10
CA PRO A 485 -16.95 -30.50 23.17
C PRO A 485 -16.23 -30.65 24.52
N ARG A 486 -16.50 -29.74 25.45
CA ARG A 486 -16.02 -29.88 26.83
C ARG A 486 -16.62 -31.15 27.42
N VAL A 487 -15.79 -32.16 27.64
CA VAL A 487 -16.16 -33.32 28.46
C VAL A 487 -16.47 -32.81 29.86
N ALA A 488 -17.70 -33.01 30.31
CA ALA A 488 -18.05 -32.83 31.71
C ALA A 488 -17.44 -34.00 32.50
N GLY A 489 -16.34 -33.73 33.22
CA GLY A 489 -15.87 -34.60 34.29
C GLY A 489 -16.82 -34.53 35.48
N ALA A 490 -16.93 -35.64 36.21
CA ALA A 490 -17.75 -35.76 37.42
C ALA A 490 -17.12 -35.07 38.64
#